data_AF-A0A7K9SGP0-F1
#
_entry.id   AF-A0A7K9SGP0-F1
#
_cell.length_a   1.000
_cell.length_b   1.000
_cell.length_c   1.000
_cell.angle_alpha   90.00
_cell.angle_beta   90.00
_cell.angle_gamma   90.00
#
_symmetry.space_group_name_H-M   'P 1'
#
loop_
_entity.id
_entity.type
_entity.pdbx_description
1 polymer ?
#
loop_
_entity_poly.entity_id
_entity_poly.type
_entity_poly.pdbx_seq_one_letter_code
_entity_poly.pdbx_strand_id
1 'polypeptide(L)'
;PPLQPLSTPAPCVANTLVHNISSFSKLPGHVQEFLRYKHCRSFPELLSVPGKCGGTEGSSNPFLLLAIKSSPANYDRREVIRKTWGQERIFEGASIRRVFLVGVDPNPRGAKKLNQLLRLEQWEHEDMLQWDFKDTFFNLTLKQVLFHTWLEENCPGAHFIFNGDDDVFVNTDNVILFAQGIQEQHLFMGYLQNTGPIRDPGSKYFIPTQLQASERYPPFCSGGGIIMSGFTARVIAQESQHIEIFPLDDVYLSMCLEKAGLKPASHSGVRIMGLFVPGNSDPFDPCYYRDLLVVHRFMPSELMVMWQALHQPQLRCSK
;
A
#
# COMPACT_ATOMS: atom_id res chain seq x y z
N PRO A 1 31.02 -14.65 -0.41
CA PRO A 1 31.03 -14.40 1.05
C PRO A 1 29.71 -14.87 1.67
N PRO A 2 29.71 -15.61 2.79
CA PRO A 2 28.47 -15.90 3.49
C PRO A 2 27.88 -14.57 3.98
N LEU A 3 26.63 -14.31 3.61
CA LEU A 3 25.86 -13.15 4.08
C LEU A 3 25.94 -13.10 5.60
N GLN A 4 26.46 -11.99 6.15
CA GLN A 4 26.40 -11.74 7.58
C GLN A 4 24.92 -11.80 8.01
N PRO A 5 24.57 -12.54 9.07
CA PRO A 5 23.21 -12.49 9.59
C PRO A 5 22.90 -11.06 10.00
N LEU A 6 21.92 -10.45 9.33
CA LEU A 6 21.35 -9.15 9.71
C LEU A 6 21.04 -9.22 11.20
N SER A 7 21.62 -8.31 11.99
CA SER A 7 21.35 -8.23 13.42
C SER A 7 19.85 -8.08 13.62
N THR A 8 19.24 -9.04 14.32
CA THR A 8 17.82 -8.96 14.66
C THR A 8 17.59 -7.70 15.49
N PRO A 9 16.66 -6.81 15.09
CA PRO A 9 16.33 -5.63 15.86
C PRO A 9 15.94 -6.03 17.28
N ALA A 10 16.37 -5.24 18.28
CA ALA A 10 15.92 -5.45 19.64
C ALA A 10 14.38 -5.38 19.69
N PRO A 11 13.70 -6.21 20.51
CA PRO A 11 12.25 -6.17 20.61
C PRO A 11 11.75 -4.77 20.99
N CYS A 12 10.78 -4.26 20.25
CA CYS A 12 10.10 -3.01 20.55
C CYS A 12 9.44 -3.08 21.95
N VAL A 13 9.69 -2.07 22.80
CA VAL A 13 9.14 -1.99 24.17
C VAL A 13 8.09 -0.90 24.24
N ALA A 14 7.02 -1.12 25.01
CA ALA A 14 5.97 -0.12 25.17
C ALA A 14 6.49 1.14 25.85
N ASN A 15 6.17 2.31 25.29
CA ASN A 15 6.40 3.58 25.96
C ASN A 15 5.39 3.75 27.11
N THR A 16 5.86 3.69 28.35
CA THR A 16 5.03 3.83 29.56
C THR A 16 4.68 5.28 29.87
N LEU A 17 5.40 6.26 29.31
CA LEU A 17 5.15 7.68 29.54
C LEU A 17 3.85 8.18 28.90
N VAL A 18 3.22 7.38 28.02
CA VAL A 18 1.92 7.71 27.40
C VAL A 18 0.81 7.85 28.43
N HIS A 19 0.97 7.30 29.63
CA HIS A 19 0.02 7.49 30.73
C HIS A 19 -0.07 8.95 31.20
N ASN A 20 0.92 9.79 30.89
CA ASN A 20 0.90 11.23 31.16
C ASN A 20 0.07 12.02 30.13
N ILE A 21 -0.35 11.39 29.03
CA ILE A 21 -1.21 12.03 28.03
C ILE A 21 -2.61 12.24 28.64
N SER A 22 -3.12 13.47 28.51
CA SER A 22 -4.44 13.83 29.03
C SER A 22 -5.53 12.88 28.54
N SER A 23 -6.31 12.32 29.47
CA SER A 23 -7.42 11.40 29.20
C SER A 23 -7.03 10.13 28.42
N PHE A 24 -5.76 9.71 28.46
CA PHE A 24 -5.27 8.51 27.76
C PHE A 24 -6.11 7.25 28.06
N SER A 25 -6.49 7.04 29.32
CA SER A 25 -7.30 5.89 29.76
C SER A 25 -8.71 5.86 29.15
N LYS A 26 -9.22 6.99 28.65
CA LYS A 26 -10.53 7.09 28.00
C LYS A 26 -10.47 6.82 26.49
N LEU A 27 -9.27 6.75 25.90
CA LEU A 27 -9.11 6.48 24.47
C LEU A 27 -9.47 5.02 24.16
N PRO A 28 -9.98 4.73 22.95
CA PRO A 28 -10.19 3.35 22.50
C PRO A 28 -8.91 2.50 22.62
N GLY A 29 -9.04 1.20 22.89
CA GLY A 29 -7.89 0.32 23.14
C GLY A 29 -6.86 0.31 22.01
N HIS A 30 -7.31 0.31 20.75
CA HIS A 30 -6.43 0.34 19.57
C HIS A 30 -5.63 1.66 19.48
N VAL A 31 -6.22 2.80 19.87
CA VAL A 31 -5.54 4.10 19.94
C VAL A 31 -4.49 4.08 21.05
N GLN A 32 -4.82 3.51 22.22
CA GLN A 32 -3.88 3.39 23.32
C GLN A 32 -2.69 2.49 22.95
N GLU A 33 -2.93 1.36 22.28
CA GLU A 33 -1.88 0.48 21.77
C GLU A 33 -0.99 1.21 20.77
N PHE A 34 -1.57 1.92 19.80
CA PHE A 34 -0.80 2.73 18.85
C PHE A 34 0.09 3.76 19.55
N LEU A 35 -0.45 4.54 20.50
CA LEU A 35 0.34 5.54 21.24
C LEU A 35 1.52 4.91 22.02
N ARG A 36 1.35 3.70 22.58
CA ARG A 36 2.42 2.99 23.28
C ARG A 36 3.57 2.60 22.35
N TYR A 37 3.28 2.32 21.08
CA TYR A 37 4.23 1.69 20.16
C TYR A 37 4.57 2.50 18.91
N LYS A 38 4.00 3.70 18.71
CA LYS A 38 4.26 4.55 17.52
C LYS A 38 5.72 4.95 17.29
N HIS A 39 6.57 4.80 18.29
CA HIS A 39 8.01 5.05 18.19
C HIS A 39 8.79 3.85 17.61
N CYS A 40 8.19 2.66 17.56
CA CYS A 40 8.81 1.46 17.04
C CYS A 40 8.69 1.38 15.53
N ARG A 41 9.85 1.35 14.85
CA ARG A 41 9.94 1.40 13.38
C ARG A 41 10.69 0.22 12.77
N SER A 42 11.45 -0.52 13.58
CA SER A 42 12.28 -1.62 13.12
C SER A 42 11.69 -2.93 13.59
N PHE A 43 11.44 -3.83 12.64
CA PHE A 43 10.89 -5.16 12.88
C PHE A 43 11.64 -6.18 12.03
N PRO A 44 11.92 -7.38 12.55
CA PRO A 44 12.52 -8.44 11.77
C PRO A 44 11.72 -8.75 10.50
N GLU A 45 12.43 -8.95 9.40
CA GLU A 45 11.85 -9.49 8.18
C GLU A 45 11.72 -11.02 8.32
N LEU A 46 10.51 -11.54 8.16
CA LEU A 46 10.19 -12.96 8.24
C LEU A 46 10.24 -13.63 6.88
N LEU A 47 9.84 -12.90 5.82
CA LEU A 47 9.88 -13.31 4.42
C LEU A 47 10.37 -12.14 3.59
N SER A 48 11.27 -12.43 2.65
CA SER A 48 11.94 -11.43 1.81
C SER A 48 12.00 -11.87 0.36
N VAL A 49 12.18 -10.89 -0.52
CA VAL A 49 12.38 -11.10 -1.97
C VAL A 49 13.53 -10.23 -2.52
N PRO A 50 14.77 -10.35 -2.01
CA PRO A 50 15.88 -9.45 -2.36
C PRO A 50 16.25 -9.48 -3.87
N GLY A 51 15.92 -10.56 -4.58
CA GLY A 51 16.13 -10.68 -6.03
C GLY A 51 15.04 -10.05 -6.91
N LYS A 52 13.93 -9.55 -6.35
CA LYS A 52 12.74 -9.16 -7.14
C LYS A 52 13.01 -8.05 -8.15
N CYS A 53 13.92 -7.13 -7.83
CA CYS A 53 14.32 -6.02 -8.70
C CYS A 53 15.68 -6.22 -9.38
N GLY A 54 16.12 -7.47 -9.50
CA GLY A 54 17.20 -7.87 -10.39
C GLY A 54 18.52 -8.27 -9.75
N GLY A 55 18.60 -8.26 -8.42
CA GLY A 55 19.73 -8.77 -7.66
C GLY A 55 21.08 -8.15 -8.07
N THR A 56 22.18 -8.77 -7.65
CA THR A 56 23.55 -8.36 -8.01
C THR A 56 23.97 -8.77 -9.43
N GLU A 57 23.13 -9.52 -10.17
CA GLU A 57 23.46 -10.12 -11.47
C GLU A 57 22.57 -9.66 -12.65
N GLY A 58 22.03 -8.44 -12.60
CA GLY A 58 21.81 -7.67 -13.83
C GLY A 58 20.47 -7.82 -14.56
N SER A 59 19.36 -8.17 -13.90
CA SER A 59 18.05 -7.81 -14.48
C SER A 59 17.86 -6.29 -14.41
N SER A 60 17.28 -5.70 -15.45
CA SER A 60 16.84 -4.31 -15.41
C SER A 60 15.81 -4.11 -14.29
N ASN A 61 15.92 -2.98 -13.60
CA ASN A 61 14.95 -2.59 -12.58
C ASN A 61 13.52 -2.55 -13.18
N PRO A 62 12.48 -2.82 -12.38
CA PRO A 62 11.11 -2.74 -12.87
C PRO A 62 10.77 -1.30 -13.30
N PHE A 63 10.11 -1.17 -14.44
CA PHE A 63 9.46 0.09 -14.78
C PHE A 63 8.31 0.39 -13.80
N LEU A 64 7.49 -0.62 -13.49
CA LEU A 64 6.43 -0.53 -12.50
C LEU A 64 6.56 -1.63 -11.45
N LEU A 65 6.72 -1.24 -10.19
CA LEU A 65 6.58 -2.14 -9.04
C LEU A 65 5.17 -1.99 -8.46
N LEU A 66 4.41 -3.09 -8.47
CA LEU A 66 3.13 -3.20 -7.78
C LEU A 66 3.39 -3.60 -6.32
N ALA A 67 3.24 -2.65 -5.40
CA ALA A 67 3.35 -2.85 -3.96
C ALA A 67 1.96 -2.89 -3.33
N ILE A 68 1.52 -4.08 -2.93
CA ILE A 68 0.12 -4.33 -2.59
C ILE A 68 0.00 -4.64 -1.11
N LYS A 69 -0.65 -3.76 -0.35
CA LYS A 69 -1.02 -4.01 1.05
C LYS A 69 -2.01 -5.17 1.11
N SER A 70 -1.65 -6.21 1.83
CA SER A 70 -2.54 -7.35 2.09
C SER A 70 -2.49 -7.76 3.56
N SER A 71 -3.39 -8.64 3.99
CA SER A 71 -3.39 -9.24 5.32
C SER A 71 -3.07 -10.73 5.25
N PRO A 72 -2.51 -11.36 6.31
CA PRO A 72 -2.11 -12.77 6.28
C PRO A 72 -3.22 -13.72 5.81
N ALA A 73 -4.48 -13.44 6.16
CA ALA A 73 -5.64 -14.25 5.82
C ALA A 73 -6.11 -14.13 4.35
N ASN A 74 -5.70 -13.09 3.63
CA ASN A 74 -6.25 -12.73 2.30
C ASN A 74 -5.58 -13.50 1.14
N TYR A 75 -5.40 -14.81 1.28
CA TYR A 75 -4.79 -15.63 0.23
C TYR A 75 -5.56 -15.56 -1.09
N ASP A 76 -6.90 -15.62 -1.03
CA ASP A 76 -7.79 -15.54 -2.19
C ASP A 76 -7.66 -14.21 -2.96
N ARG A 77 -7.52 -13.08 -2.23
CA ARG A 77 -7.26 -11.76 -2.83
C ARG A 77 -5.91 -11.72 -3.52
N ARG A 78 -4.85 -12.18 -2.86
CA ARG A 78 -3.52 -12.22 -3.48
C ARG A 78 -3.54 -13.08 -4.73
N GLU A 79 -4.12 -14.27 -4.64
CA GLU A 79 -4.18 -15.23 -5.73
C GLU A 79 -4.96 -14.73 -6.95
N VAL A 80 -6.12 -14.08 -6.74
CA VAL A 80 -6.85 -13.49 -7.87
C VAL A 80 -6.04 -12.36 -8.51
N ILE A 81 -5.33 -11.54 -7.71
CA ILE A 81 -4.49 -10.46 -8.22
C ILE A 81 -3.34 -11.03 -9.07
N ARG A 82 -2.68 -12.12 -8.63
CA ARG A 82 -1.64 -12.81 -9.42
C ARG A 82 -2.14 -13.22 -10.80
N LYS A 83 -3.40 -13.68 -10.87
CA LYS A 83 -4.05 -14.17 -12.09
C LYS A 83 -4.65 -13.08 -12.97
N THR A 84 -4.72 -11.84 -12.50
CA THR A 84 -5.42 -10.73 -13.18
C THR A 84 -4.51 -9.51 -13.32
N TRP A 85 -4.87 -8.36 -12.76
CA TRP A 85 -4.15 -7.10 -12.95
C TRP A 85 -2.75 -7.09 -12.35
N GLY A 86 -2.48 -7.96 -11.38
CA GLY A 86 -1.18 -8.04 -10.73
C GLY A 86 -0.13 -8.77 -11.53
N GLN A 87 -0.47 -9.43 -12.65
CA GLN A 87 0.44 -10.30 -13.42
C GLN A 87 1.80 -9.64 -13.69
N GLU A 88 2.89 -10.36 -13.36
CA GLU A 88 4.24 -9.92 -13.73
C GLU A 88 4.46 -10.18 -15.22
N ARG A 89 4.69 -9.13 -16.01
CA ARG A 89 4.88 -9.22 -17.46
C ARG A 89 5.64 -8.01 -18.00
N ILE A 90 5.92 -8.02 -19.29
CA ILE A 90 6.37 -6.84 -20.04
C ILE A 90 5.20 -6.35 -20.89
N PHE A 91 4.93 -5.06 -20.85
CA PHE A 91 3.89 -4.40 -21.65
C PHE A 91 4.44 -3.10 -22.23
N GLU A 92 4.33 -2.90 -23.55
CA GLU A 92 4.89 -1.72 -24.24
C GLU A 92 6.36 -1.45 -23.85
N GLY A 93 7.17 -2.51 -23.73
CA GLY A 93 8.57 -2.44 -23.31
C GLY A 93 8.82 -2.17 -21.82
N ALA A 94 7.77 -1.90 -21.02
CA ALA A 94 7.85 -1.66 -19.59
C ALA A 94 7.71 -2.97 -18.79
N SER A 95 8.68 -3.24 -17.90
CA SER A 95 8.67 -4.39 -17.00
C SER A 95 7.80 -4.14 -15.76
N ILE A 96 6.92 -5.10 -15.46
CA ILE A 96 6.03 -5.08 -14.29
C ILE A 96 6.46 -6.18 -13.32
N ARG A 97 6.64 -5.81 -12.04
CA ARG A 97 6.93 -6.74 -10.93
C ARG A 97 5.96 -6.49 -9.79
N ARG A 98 5.77 -7.50 -8.93
CA ARG A 98 4.80 -7.43 -7.83
C ARG A 98 5.41 -7.87 -6.51
N VAL A 99 5.00 -7.21 -5.43
CA VAL A 99 5.21 -7.63 -4.05
C VAL A 99 3.94 -7.40 -3.22
N PHE A 100 3.63 -8.33 -2.33
CA PHE A 100 2.59 -8.18 -1.31
C PHE A 100 3.22 -7.82 0.04
N LEU A 101 2.65 -6.83 0.72
CA LEU A 101 3.13 -6.29 1.98
C LEU A 101 2.24 -6.81 3.12
N VAL A 102 2.81 -7.61 4.02
CA VAL A 102 2.05 -8.33 5.04
C VAL A 102 2.75 -8.27 6.40
N GLY A 103 1.97 -8.15 7.49
CA GLY A 103 2.46 -8.31 8.86
C GLY A 103 2.21 -9.70 9.41
N VAL A 104 1.99 -9.80 10.71
CA VAL A 104 1.57 -11.01 11.42
C VAL A 104 0.14 -10.83 11.93
N ASP A 105 -0.65 -11.89 11.90
CA ASP A 105 -2.02 -11.85 12.40
C ASP A 105 -2.06 -11.40 13.88
N PRO A 106 -2.89 -10.41 14.25
CA PRO A 106 -2.94 -9.91 15.62
C PRO A 106 -3.38 -10.95 16.66
N ASN A 107 -4.07 -12.02 16.24
CA ASN A 107 -4.46 -13.13 17.11
C ASN A 107 -3.34 -14.19 17.12
N PRO A 108 -2.69 -14.44 18.28
CA PRO A 108 -1.57 -15.38 18.36
C PRO A 108 -1.90 -16.80 17.89
N ARG A 109 -3.16 -17.24 18.05
CA ARG A 109 -3.62 -18.55 17.57
C ARG A 109 -3.70 -18.60 16.04
N GLY A 110 -4.14 -17.52 15.41
CA GLY A 110 -4.18 -17.37 13.96
C GLY A 110 -2.79 -17.22 13.35
N ALA A 111 -1.92 -16.42 14.00
CA ALA A 111 -0.57 -16.10 13.55
C ALA A 111 0.26 -17.33 13.20
N LYS A 112 0.30 -18.36 14.06
CA LYS A 112 1.08 -19.58 13.80
C LYS A 112 0.64 -20.28 12.51
N LYS A 113 -0.68 -20.44 12.30
CA LYS A 113 -1.25 -21.10 11.12
C LYS A 113 -1.02 -20.26 9.87
N LEU A 114 -1.32 -18.96 9.95
CA LEU A 114 -1.21 -18.06 8.80
C LEU A 114 0.24 -17.86 8.37
N ASN A 115 1.19 -17.76 9.30
CA ASN A 115 2.62 -17.69 8.96
C ASN A 115 3.14 -18.98 8.29
N GLN A 116 2.58 -20.15 8.61
CA GLN A 116 2.90 -21.38 7.89
C GLN A 116 2.35 -21.37 6.46
N LEU A 117 1.12 -20.89 6.26
CA LEU A 117 0.52 -20.75 4.94
C LEU A 117 1.28 -19.73 4.08
N LEU A 118 1.67 -18.59 4.65
CA LEU A 118 2.47 -17.57 3.95
C LEU A 118 3.84 -18.09 3.52
N ARG A 119 4.48 -18.99 4.29
CA ARG A 119 5.73 -19.64 3.87
C ARG A 119 5.54 -20.55 2.66
N LEU A 120 4.43 -21.29 2.61
CA LEU A 120 4.10 -22.13 1.46
C LEU A 120 3.81 -21.27 0.22
N GLU A 121 3.02 -20.21 0.41
CA GLU A 121 2.73 -19.23 -0.64
C GLU A 121 4.00 -18.55 -1.15
N GLN A 122 4.90 -18.15 -0.26
CA GLN A 122 6.18 -17.55 -0.62
C GLN A 122 7.10 -18.53 -1.37
N TRP A 123 7.10 -19.81 -0.98
CA TRP A 123 7.85 -20.85 -1.69
C TRP A 123 7.36 -21.04 -3.13
N GLU A 124 6.05 -20.86 -3.37
CA GLU A 124 5.45 -21.01 -4.69
C GLU A 124 5.60 -19.77 -5.57
N HIS A 125 5.45 -18.56 -5.00
CA HIS A 125 5.29 -17.33 -5.79
C HIS A 125 6.42 -16.30 -5.64
N GLU A 126 7.24 -16.40 -4.59
CA GLU A 126 8.37 -15.50 -4.34
C GLU A 126 8.01 -14.01 -4.46
N ASP A 127 6.86 -13.60 -3.94
CA ASP A 127 6.31 -12.24 -4.05
C ASP A 127 5.80 -11.65 -2.72
N MET A 128 6.19 -12.22 -1.58
CA MET A 128 5.77 -11.77 -0.25
C MET A 128 6.91 -11.06 0.50
N LEU A 129 6.60 -9.87 1.00
CA LEU A 129 7.37 -9.17 2.02
C LEU A 129 6.61 -9.24 3.33
N GLN A 130 7.20 -9.90 4.33
CA GLN A 130 6.58 -10.06 5.64
C GLN A 130 7.50 -9.55 6.75
N TRP A 131 6.97 -8.71 7.64
CA TRP A 131 7.65 -8.25 8.85
C TRP A 131 6.91 -8.66 10.12
N ASP A 132 7.66 -8.82 11.21
CA ASP A 132 7.14 -9.30 12.50
C ASP A 132 6.43 -8.21 13.32
N PHE A 133 5.44 -7.53 12.73
CA PHE A 133 4.55 -6.60 13.43
C PHE A 133 3.09 -7.04 13.31
N LYS A 134 2.24 -6.68 14.27
CA LYS A 134 0.81 -6.98 14.20
C LYS A 134 0.15 -6.23 13.04
N ASP A 135 -0.41 -6.95 12.09
CA ASP A 135 -1.09 -6.38 10.93
C ASP A 135 -2.47 -5.84 11.33
N THR A 136 -2.53 -4.55 11.62
CA THR A 136 -3.75 -3.85 12.04
C THR A 136 -3.89 -2.56 11.23
N PHE A 137 -5.11 -2.01 11.17
CA PHE A 137 -5.38 -0.77 10.47
C PHE A 137 -4.45 0.38 10.90
N PHE A 138 -4.21 0.56 12.20
CA PHE A 138 -3.33 1.63 12.72
C PHE A 138 -1.83 1.35 12.50
N ASN A 139 -1.47 0.13 12.12
CA ASN A 139 -0.10 -0.25 11.75
C ASN A 139 0.12 -0.26 10.22
N LEU A 140 -0.86 0.14 9.40
CA LEU A 140 -0.63 0.29 7.96
C LEU A 140 0.51 1.28 7.67
N THR A 141 0.64 2.33 8.48
CA THR A 141 1.77 3.27 8.34
C THR A 141 3.11 2.61 8.61
N LEU A 142 3.19 1.73 9.61
CA LEU A 142 4.40 0.96 9.88
C LEU A 142 4.73 0.04 8.71
N LYS A 143 3.71 -0.61 8.12
CA LYS A 143 3.86 -1.41 6.89
C LYS A 143 4.46 -0.58 5.74
N GLN A 144 4.01 0.67 5.58
CA GLN A 144 4.56 1.58 4.57
C GLN A 144 6.00 1.98 4.87
N VAL A 145 6.32 2.35 6.11
CA VAL A 145 7.70 2.69 6.52
C VAL A 145 8.66 1.54 6.20
N LEU A 146 8.31 0.32 6.60
CA LEU A 146 9.12 -0.88 6.33
C LEU A 146 9.26 -1.16 4.84
N PHE A 147 8.18 -1.02 4.06
CA PHE A 147 8.23 -1.16 2.61
C PHE A 147 9.13 -0.12 1.94
N HIS A 148 9.05 1.16 2.34
CA HIS A 148 9.89 2.21 1.77
C HIS A 148 11.37 2.01 2.11
N THR A 149 11.70 1.49 3.30
CA THR A 149 13.06 1.03 3.63
C THR A 149 13.50 -0.11 2.72
N TRP A 150 12.68 -1.15 2.57
CA TRP A 150 12.99 -2.27 1.68
C TRP A 150 13.18 -1.83 0.22
N LEU A 151 12.36 -0.89 -0.25
CA LEU A 151 12.42 -0.35 -1.61
C LEU A 151 13.76 0.37 -1.85
N GLU A 152 14.22 1.18 -0.90
CA GLU A 152 15.50 1.88 -0.98
C GLU A 152 16.69 0.90 -1.03
N GLU A 153 16.62 -0.19 -0.26
CA GLU A 153 17.71 -1.18 -0.17
C GLU A 153 17.72 -2.18 -1.34
N ASN A 154 16.55 -2.64 -1.79
CA ASN A 154 16.42 -3.80 -2.68
C ASN A 154 15.87 -3.45 -4.06
N CYS A 155 15.28 -2.27 -4.23
CA CYS A 155 14.68 -1.85 -5.49
C CYS A 155 14.89 -0.35 -5.82
N PRO A 156 16.10 0.21 -5.63
CA PRO A 156 16.31 1.66 -5.74
C PRO A 156 16.08 2.23 -7.14
N GLY A 157 16.16 1.39 -8.18
CA GLY A 157 15.99 1.78 -9.57
C GLY A 157 14.58 1.56 -10.13
N ALA A 158 13.58 1.21 -9.31
CA ALA A 158 12.19 1.18 -9.79
C ALA A 158 11.78 2.58 -10.31
N HIS A 159 11.21 2.64 -11.53
CA HIS A 159 10.85 3.92 -12.15
C HIS A 159 9.56 4.48 -11.54
N PHE A 160 8.56 3.61 -11.39
CA PHE A 160 7.27 3.91 -10.78
C PHE A 160 6.84 2.81 -9.81
N ILE A 161 6.09 3.21 -8.80
CA ILE A 161 5.50 2.35 -7.79
C ILE A 161 4.00 2.59 -7.80
N PHE A 162 3.23 1.51 -7.96
CA PHE A 162 1.83 1.51 -7.58
C PHE A 162 1.71 0.97 -6.16
N ASN A 163 1.23 1.79 -5.23
CA ASN A 163 0.98 1.42 -3.84
C ASN A 163 -0.53 1.34 -3.63
N GLY A 164 -1.06 0.15 -3.41
CA GLY A 164 -2.51 -0.08 -3.36
C GLY A 164 -2.94 -1.15 -2.38
N ASP A 165 -4.26 -1.27 -2.21
CA ASP A 165 -4.88 -2.29 -1.36
C ASP A 165 -5.21 -3.56 -2.16
N ASP A 166 -5.45 -4.69 -1.49
CA ASP A 166 -5.81 -5.97 -2.14
C ASP A 166 -7.31 -6.11 -2.48
N ASP A 167 -8.07 -5.02 -2.35
CA ASP A 167 -9.49 -4.93 -2.65
C ASP A 167 -9.83 -3.92 -3.77
N VAL A 168 -8.85 -3.57 -4.61
CA VAL A 168 -9.06 -2.75 -5.81
C VAL A 168 -8.97 -3.54 -7.10
N PHE A 169 -9.60 -2.99 -8.13
CA PHE A 169 -9.28 -3.30 -9.53
C PHE A 169 -8.28 -2.27 -10.04
N VAL A 170 -7.24 -2.73 -10.76
CA VAL A 170 -6.27 -1.87 -11.43
C VAL A 170 -6.24 -2.21 -12.91
N ASN A 171 -6.34 -1.21 -13.78
CA ASN A 171 -5.98 -1.39 -15.18
C ASN A 171 -4.49 -1.09 -15.34
N THR A 172 -3.67 -2.11 -15.14
CA THR A 172 -2.21 -1.99 -15.15
C THR A 172 -1.67 -1.47 -16.47
N ASP A 173 -2.31 -1.79 -17.60
CA ASP A 173 -1.93 -1.27 -18.91
C ASP A 173 -2.14 0.24 -19.01
N ASN A 174 -3.27 0.75 -18.53
CA ASN A 174 -3.51 2.19 -18.47
C ASN A 174 -2.54 2.90 -17.51
N VAL A 175 -2.15 2.25 -16.40
CA VAL A 175 -1.15 2.81 -15.48
C VAL A 175 0.21 2.94 -16.17
N ILE A 176 0.62 1.95 -16.96
CA ILE A 176 1.86 2.01 -17.75
C ILE A 176 1.79 3.14 -18.79
N LEU A 177 0.72 3.19 -19.59
CA LEU A 177 0.55 4.21 -20.62
C LEU A 177 0.55 5.63 -20.03
N PHE A 178 -0.08 5.81 -18.86
CA PHE A 178 -0.04 7.06 -18.11
C PHE A 178 1.39 7.40 -17.65
N ALA A 179 2.11 6.44 -17.06
CA ALA A 179 3.43 6.67 -16.50
C ALA A 179 4.52 6.92 -17.55
N GLN A 180 4.43 6.30 -18.74
CA GLN A 180 5.38 6.52 -19.85
C GLN A 180 5.42 7.97 -20.34
N GLY A 181 4.35 8.75 -20.15
CA GLY A 181 4.30 10.16 -20.50
C GLY A 181 4.91 11.11 -19.47
N ILE A 182 5.40 10.59 -18.33
CA ILE A 182 5.81 11.39 -17.17
C ILE A 182 7.33 11.33 -17.02
N GLN A 183 7.97 12.49 -16.85
CA GLN A 183 9.38 12.56 -16.47
C GLN A 183 9.57 12.07 -15.03
N GLU A 184 10.65 11.35 -14.75
CA GLU A 184 10.98 10.75 -13.44
C GLU A 184 11.39 11.77 -12.34
N GLN A 185 10.64 12.86 -12.22
CA GLN A 185 10.71 13.82 -11.13
C GLN A 185 9.67 13.46 -10.07
N HIS A 186 9.03 14.45 -9.46
CA HIS A 186 7.96 14.22 -8.49
C HIS A 186 6.66 13.76 -9.18
N LEU A 187 6.16 12.60 -8.75
CA LEU A 187 4.82 12.11 -9.03
C LEU A 187 4.30 11.45 -7.75
N PHE A 188 3.14 11.89 -7.29
CA PHE A 188 2.35 11.22 -6.28
C PHE A 188 0.88 11.50 -6.56
N MET A 189 0.18 10.51 -7.09
CA MET A 189 -1.14 10.74 -7.68
C MET A 189 -2.13 9.65 -7.30
N GLY A 190 -3.35 10.07 -6.96
CA GLY A 190 -4.42 9.19 -6.51
C GLY A 190 -5.74 9.96 -6.40
N TYR A 191 -6.59 9.58 -5.45
CA TYR A 191 -7.82 10.32 -5.15
C TYR A 191 -7.56 11.38 -4.08
N LEU A 192 -7.36 12.63 -4.50
CA LEU A 192 -6.99 13.73 -3.60
C LEU A 192 -8.13 14.11 -2.65
N GLN A 193 -7.81 14.16 -1.35
CA GLN A 193 -8.67 14.56 -0.25
C GLN A 193 -8.12 15.81 0.43
N ASN A 194 -9.04 16.66 0.90
CA ASN A 194 -8.75 17.86 1.68
C ASN A 194 -9.63 17.88 2.93
N THR A 195 -9.49 16.84 3.77
CA THR A 195 -10.29 16.64 4.97
C THR A 195 -9.43 16.72 6.24
N GLY A 196 -10.09 16.75 7.39
CA GLY A 196 -9.44 16.72 8.70
C GLY A 196 -9.74 15.44 9.49
N PRO A 197 -9.23 15.35 10.74
CA PRO A 197 -9.51 14.25 11.65
C PRO A 197 -10.99 13.98 11.90
N ILE A 198 -11.38 12.70 11.84
CA ILE A 198 -12.69 12.27 12.33
C ILE A 198 -12.62 12.10 13.84
N ARG A 199 -13.48 12.82 14.58
CA ARG A 199 -13.48 12.83 16.06
C ARG A 199 -14.49 11.88 16.69
N ASP A 200 -15.20 11.09 15.89
CA ASP A 200 -16.11 10.05 16.36
C ASP A 200 -15.34 8.76 16.73
N PRO A 201 -15.33 8.32 18.00
CA PRO A 201 -14.66 7.09 18.43
C PRO A 201 -15.20 5.81 17.79
N GLY A 202 -16.40 5.83 17.21
CA GLY A 202 -16.98 4.71 16.47
C GLY A 202 -16.43 4.55 15.05
N SER A 203 -15.76 5.58 14.52
CA SER A 203 -15.17 5.53 13.18
C SER A 203 -13.87 4.74 13.17
N LYS A 204 -13.67 3.90 12.15
CA LYS A 204 -12.37 3.24 11.91
C LYS A 204 -11.23 4.25 11.64
N TYR A 205 -11.58 5.46 11.22
CA TYR A 205 -10.67 6.58 10.96
C TYR A 205 -10.61 7.58 12.14
N PHE A 206 -11.06 7.17 13.33
CA PHE A 206 -11.04 8.02 14.51
C PHE A 206 -9.62 8.49 14.86
N ILE A 207 -9.44 9.81 14.95
CA ILE A 207 -8.18 10.41 15.40
C ILE A 207 -8.48 11.37 16.55
N PRO A 208 -8.01 11.08 17.78
CA PRO A 208 -8.21 11.93 18.94
C PRO A 208 -7.34 13.19 18.88
N THR A 209 -7.71 14.22 19.63
CA THR A 209 -6.97 15.49 19.72
C THR A 209 -5.57 15.32 20.30
N GLN A 210 -5.37 14.29 21.14
CA GLN A 210 -4.07 13.90 21.69
C GLN A 210 -3.07 13.43 20.61
N LEU A 211 -3.57 12.93 19.48
CA LEU A 211 -2.72 12.54 18.34
C LEU A 211 -2.57 13.68 17.33
N GLN A 212 -3.65 14.41 17.07
CA GLN A 212 -3.64 15.55 16.15
C GLN A 212 -4.60 16.61 16.65
N ALA A 213 -4.07 17.71 17.18
CA ALA A 213 -4.87 18.83 17.67
C ALA A 213 -5.39 19.71 16.52
N SER A 214 -4.68 19.78 15.40
CA SER A 214 -5.15 20.46 14.20
C SER A 214 -6.43 19.81 13.66
N GLU A 215 -7.37 20.61 13.17
CA GLU A 215 -8.58 20.15 12.48
C GLU A 215 -8.37 19.90 10.98
N ARG A 216 -7.11 19.92 10.52
CA ARG A 216 -6.76 19.69 9.11
C ARG A 216 -5.55 18.78 8.97
N TYR A 217 -5.60 17.90 7.99
CA TYR A 217 -4.45 17.20 7.44
C TYR A 217 -3.81 18.02 6.32
N PRO A 218 -2.54 17.73 5.95
CA PRO A 218 -2.07 18.09 4.62
C PRO A 218 -2.99 17.45 3.56
N PRO A 219 -3.13 18.05 2.36
CA PRO A 219 -3.76 17.37 1.23
C PRO A 219 -3.13 15.98 1.05
N PHE A 220 -3.96 14.95 0.85
CA PHE A 220 -3.48 13.57 0.77
C PHE A 220 -4.25 12.79 -0.29
N CYS A 221 -3.61 11.81 -0.92
CA CYS A 221 -4.34 10.85 -1.74
C CYS A 221 -4.94 9.79 -0.81
N SER A 222 -6.25 9.56 -0.87
CA SER A 222 -6.90 8.47 -0.14
C SER A 222 -6.33 7.11 -0.56
N GLY A 223 -6.42 6.13 0.36
CA GLY A 223 -6.05 4.73 0.13
C GLY A 223 -6.77 4.06 -1.05
N GLY A 224 -6.53 2.77 -1.24
CA GLY A 224 -6.94 1.99 -2.40
C GLY A 224 -5.89 1.96 -3.51
N GLY A 225 -5.36 3.11 -3.93
CA GLY A 225 -4.29 3.13 -4.93
C GLY A 225 -3.66 4.50 -5.18
N ILE A 226 -2.32 4.54 -5.08
CA ILE A 226 -1.47 5.71 -5.33
C ILE A 226 -0.38 5.31 -6.33
N ILE A 227 -0.20 6.12 -7.37
CA ILE A 227 0.90 5.98 -8.32
C ILE A 227 1.97 7.02 -7.94
N MET A 228 3.20 6.57 -7.74
CA MET A 228 4.31 7.46 -7.41
C MET A 228 5.56 7.14 -8.23
N SER A 229 6.39 8.14 -8.47
CA SER A 229 7.70 7.94 -9.09
C SER A 229 8.69 7.35 -8.08
N GLY A 230 9.72 6.65 -8.58
CA GLY A 230 10.84 6.18 -7.77
C GLY A 230 11.55 7.32 -7.03
N PHE A 231 11.66 8.51 -7.65
CA PHE A 231 12.13 9.72 -6.99
C PHE A 231 11.30 10.05 -5.74
N THR A 232 9.97 10.08 -5.87
CA THR A 232 9.09 10.42 -4.75
C THR A 232 9.12 9.35 -3.66
N ALA A 233 9.19 8.08 -4.03
CA ALA A 233 9.28 6.99 -3.08
C ALA A 233 10.57 7.04 -2.24
N ARG A 234 11.70 7.45 -2.83
CA ARG A 234 12.96 7.69 -2.10
C ARG A 234 12.86 8.89 -1.16
N VAL A 235 12.25 10.00 -1.61
CA VAL A 235 12.00 11.16 -0.74
C VAL A 235 11.14 10.77 0.47
N ILE A 236 10.09 9.98 0.26
CA ILE A 236 9.26 9.46 1.36
C ILE A 236 10.10 8.61 2.33
N ALA A 237 10.94 7.70 1.81
CA ALA A 237 11.80 6.87 2.65
C ALA A 237 12.70 7.73 3.57
N GLN A 238 13.32 8.77 3.01
CA GLN A 238 14.17 9.72 3.75
C GLN A 238 13.38 10.52 4.80
N GLU A 239 12.27 11.15 4.41
CA GLU A 239 11.50 12.00 5.33
C GLU A 239 10.79 11.22 6.44
N SER A 240 10.41 9.97 6.17
CA SER A 240 9.78 9.08 7.16
C SER A 240 10.63 8.87 8.41
N GLN A 241 11.96 8.94 8.27
CA GLN A 241 12.91 8.84 9.37
C GLN A 241 12.76 9.99 10.38
N HIS A 242 12.23 11.13 9.92
CA HIS A 242 12.14 12.36 10.71
C HIS A 242 10.69 12.78 11.02
N ILE A 243 9.70 11.92 10.75
CA ILE A 243 8.28 12.18 11.04
C ILE A 243 7.73 11.07 11.93
N GLU A 244 7.18 11.44 13.07
CA GLU A 244 6.53 10.48 13.98
C GLU A 244 5.41 9.70 13.27
N ILE A 245 5.35 8.38 13.48
CA ILE A 245 4.33 7.54 12.84
C ILE A 245 2.94 8.08 13.20
N PHE A 246 2.10 8.20 12.17
CA PHE A 246 0.71 8.60 12.26
C PHE A 246 -0.18 7.41 11.87
N PRO A 247 -1.34 7.15 12.50
CA PRO A 247 -2.07 5.87 12.33
C PRO A 247 -2.87 5.75 11.03
N LEU A 248 -2.83 6.76 10.15
CA LEU A 248 -3.40 6.70 8.80
C LEU A 248 -2.25 6.80 7.79
N ASP A 249 -2.04 5.74 7.01
CA ASP A 249 -0.88 5.60 6.14
C ASP A 249 -0.88 6.62 5.01
N ASP A 250 -2.02 6.84 4.35
CA ASP A 250 -2.12 7.79 3.24
C ASP A 250 -1.87 9.25 3.70
N VAL A 251 -2.31 9.59 4.92
CA VAL A 251 -2.02 10.89 5.54
C VAL A 251 -0.53 10.97 5.89
N TYR A 252 0.05 9.91 6.45
CA TYR A 252 1.47 9.87 6.80
C TYR A 252 2.40 10.03 5.58
N LEU A 253 2.11 9.33 4.48
CA LEU A 253 2.86 9.48 3.22
C LEU A 253 2.80 10.94 2.75
N SER A 254 1.64 11.59 2.88
CA SER A 254 1.47 12.99 2.49
C SER A 254 2.15 13.97 3.45
N MET A 255 2.27 13.64 4.74
CA MET A 255 3.12 14.40 5.68
C MET A 255 4.60 14.35 5.27
N CYS A 256 5.07 13.21 4.74
CA CYS A 256 6.42 13.08 4.18
C CYS A 256 6.60 13.99 2.96
N LEU A 257 5.61 14.04 2.06
CA LEU A 257 5.63 14.97 0.92
C LEU A 257 5.65 16.43 1.37
N GLU A 258 4.77 16.80 2.30
CA GLU A 258 4.68 18.17 2.82
C GLU A 258 6.02 18.62 3.42
N LYS A 259 6.67 17.76 4.19
CA LYS A 259 7.99 18.04 4.77
C LYS A 259 9.07 18.27 3.71
N ALA A 260 9.01 17.53 2.60
CA ALA A 260 9.89 17.71 1.44
C ALA A 260 9.49 18.88 0.52
N GLY A 261 8.40 19.62 0.82
CA GLY A 261 7.87 20.68 -0.05
C GLY A 261 7.21 20.16 -1.33
N LEU A 262 6.84 18.87 -1.37
CA LEU A 262 6.16 18.20 -2.47
C LEU A 262 4.64 18.15 -2.22
N LYS A 263 3.84 17.86 -3.26
CA LYS A 263 2.37 17.91 -3.18
C LYS A 263 1.71 16.75 -3.93
N PRO A 264 0.73 16.07 -3.31
CA PRO A 264 -0.05 15.08 -4.04
C PRO A 264 -0.93 15.72 -5.11
N ALA A 265 -1.24 14.94 -6.14
CA ALA A 265 -2.13 15.33 -7.23
C ALA A 265 -3.32 14.37 -7.37
N SER A 266 -4.41 14.85 -7.95
CA SER A 266 -5.58 14.03 -8.25
C SER A 266 -5.51 13.47 -9.67
N HIS A 267 -5.95 12.22 -9.87
CA HIS A 267 -6.22 11.67 -11.21
C HIS A 267 -7.69 11.28 -11.37
N SER A 268 -8.30 11.68 -12.48
CA SER A 268 -9.70 11.31 -12.78
C SER A 268 -9.86 9.79 -13.03
N GLY A 269 -8.81 9.08 -13.41
CA GLY A 269 -8.84 7.62 -13.53
C GLY A 269 -8.79 6.85 -12.21
N VAL A 270 -8.61 7.52 -11.06
CA VAL A 270 -8.56 6.86 -9.74
C VAL A 270 -9.89 7.08 -9.01
N ARG A 271 -10.65 6.00 -8.83
CA ARG A 271 -12.03 6.00 -8.32
C ARG A 271 -12.12 5.22 -7.01
N ILE A 272 -11.78 5.89 -5.90
CA ILE A 272 -11.80 5.28 -4.56
C ILE A 272 -13.19 5.32 -3.91
N MET A 273 -14.05 6.25 -4.32
CA MET A 273 -15.43 6.36 -3.81
C MET A 273 -16.43 5.59 -4.67
N GLY A 274 -15.96 4.59 -5.43
CA GLY A 274 -16.76 3.87 -6.42
C GLY A 274 -17.01 4.66 -7.71
N LEU A 275 -17.79 4.06 -8.61
CA LEU A 275 -18.20 4.64 -9.87
C LEU A 275 -19.60 5.24 -9.76
N PHE A 276 -19.77 6.45 -10.29
CA PHE A 276 -21.08 7.03 -10.49
C PHE A 276 -21.62 6.56 -11.83
N VAL A 277 -22.51 5.58 -11.80
CA VAL A 277 -23.16 5.00 -12.98
C VAL A 277 -24.61 5.49 -13.03
N PRO A 278 -25.15 5.89 -14.20
CA PRO A 278 -26.55 6.26 -14.32
C PRO A 278 -27.47 5.17 -13.77
N GLY A 279 -28.54 5.54 -13.07
CA GLY A 279 -29.37 4.58 -12.32
C GLY A 279 -30.05 3.46 -13.13
N ASN A 280 -30.11 3.61 -14.46
CA ASN A 280 -30.68 2.60 -15.37
C ASN A 280 -29.60 1.74 -16.06
N SER A 281 -28.32 1.97 -15.78
CA SER A 281 -27.19 1.23 -16.35
C SER A 281 -26.69 0.15 -15.39
N ASP A 282 -26.08 -0.90 -15.94
CA ASP A 282 -25.40 -1.92 -15.14
C ASP A 282 -24.10 -1.34 -14.55
N PRO A 283 -23.95 -1.24 -13.22
CA PRO A 283 -22.72 -0.78 -12.62
C PRO A 283 -21.52 -1.70 -12.90
N PHE A 284 -21.75 -2.95 -13.31
CA PHE A 284 -20.72 -3.90 -13.72
C PHE A 284 -20.42 -3.91 -15.23
N ASP A 285 -20.97 -2.95 -16.00
CA ASP A 285 -20.61 -2.81 -17.42
C ASP A 285 -19.09 -2.48 -17.54
N PRO A 286 -18.28 -3.36 -18.15
CA PRO A 286 -16.83 -3.18 -18.28
C PRO A 286 -16.45 -1.88 -19.01
N CYS A 287 -17.35 -1.29 -19.79
CA CYS A 287 -17.09 -0.03 -20.48
C CYS A 287 -16.87 1.17 -19.55
N TYR A 288 -17.44 1.15 -18.34
CA TYR A 288 -17.16 2.19 -17.34
C TYR A 288 -15.76 2.05 -16.71
N TYR A 289 -15.14 0.87 -16.82
CA TYR A 289 -13.86 0.55 -16.19
C TYR A 289 -12.68 0.62 -17.15
N ARG A 290 -12.95 0.47 -18.46
CA ARG A 290 -11.92 0.32 -19.51
C ARG A 290 -10.85 1.40 -19.46
N ASP A 291 -11.25 2.66 -19.29
CA ASP A 291 -10.35 3.82 -19.42
C ASP A 291 -9.90 4.35 -18.04
N LEU A 292 -10.25 3.66 -16.95
CA LEU A 292 -9.83 4.01 -15.59
C LEU A 292 -8.48 3.39 -15.24
N LEU A 293 -7.85 3.90 -14.18
CA LEU A 293 -6.60 3.37 -13.64
C LEU A 293 -6.85 2.44 -12.45
N VAL A 294 -7.65 2.90 -11.50
CA VAL A 294 -7.89 2.21 -10.22
C VAL A 294 -9.34 2.40 -9.82
N VAL A 295 -10.00 1.33 -9.37
CA VAL A 295 -11.36 1.38 -8.85
C VAL A 295 -11.47 0.58 -7.54
N HIS A 296 -11.97 1.24 -6.50
CA HIS A 296 -12.36 0.62 -5.23
C HIS A 296 -13.89 0.45 -5.18
N ARG A 297 -14.45 -0.68 -4.74
CA ARG A 297 -13.84 -1.93 -4.25
C ARG A 297 -14.25 -3.12 -5.11
N PHE A 298 -13.46 -4.18 -5.08
CA PHE A 298 -13.74 -5.46 -5.72
C PHE A 298 -13.55 -6.63 -4.77
N MET A 299 -14.53 -7.54 -4.77
CA MET A 299 -14.38 -8.88 -4.22
C MET A 299 -13.61 -9.78 -5.21
N PRO A 300 -12.95 -10.85 -4.74
CA PRO A 300 -12.14 -11.69 -5.64
C PRO A 300 -12.89 -12.24 -6.86
N SER A 301 -14.13 -12.69 -6.68
CA SER A 301 -14.96 -13.19 -7.78
C SER A 301 -15.30 -12.09 -8.80
N GLU A 302 -15.71 -10.92 -8.32
CA GLU A 302 -16.02 -9.73 -9.14
C GLU A 302 -14.81 -9.28 -9.96
N LEU A 303 -13.63 -9.31 -9.32
CA LEU A 303 -12.36 -8.93 -9.93
C LEU A 303 -12.01 -9.85 -11.11
N MET A 304 -12.14 -11.17 -10.92
CA MET A 304 -11.91 -12.13 -11.99
C MET A 304 -12.88 -11.94 -13.16
N VAL A 305 -14.17 -11.75 -12.87
CA VAL A 305 -15.20 -11.55 -13.91
C VAL A 305 -14.95 -10.25 -14.69
N MET A 306 -14.70 -9.14 -13.98
CA MET A 306 -14.42 -7.84 -14.60
C MET A 306 -13.14 -7.89 -15.44
N TRP A 307 -12.07 -8.51 -14.92
CA TRP A 307 -10.83 -8.68 -15.68
C TRP A 307 -11.06 -9.45 -16.98
N GLN A 308 -11.79 -10.56 -16.93
CA GLN A 308 -12.13 -11.31 -18.14
C GLN A 308 -12.98 -10.49 -19.10
N ALA A 309 -14.02 -9.80 -18.61
CA ALA A 309 -14.91 -8.99 -19.43
C ALA A 309 -14.17 -7.89 -20.20
N LEU A 310 -13.22 -7.20 -19.55
CA LEU A 310 -12.39 -6.16 -20.15
C LEU A 310 -11.44 -6.67 -21.24
N HIS A 311 -11.03 -7.93 -21.16
CA HIS A 311 -10.10 -8.55 -22.11
C HIS A 311 -10.82 -9.38 -23.20
N GLN A 312 -12.15 -9.30 -23.29
CA GLN A 312 -12.90 -9.94 -24.36
C GLN A 312 -12.69 -9.20 -25.69
N PRO A 313 -12.23 -9.87 -26.77
CA PRO A 313 -12.01 -9.23 -28.08
C PRO A 313 -13.27 -8.57 -28.67
N GLN A 314 -14.44 -9.09 -28.32
CA GLN A 314 -15.74 -8.59 -28.75
C GLN A 314 -16.27 -7.41 -27.93
N LEU A 315 -15.59 -6.98 -26.86
CA LEU A 315 -16.04 -5.87 -26.04
C LEU A 315 -16.08 -4.59 -26.89
N ARG A 316 -17.28 -4.02 -27.05
CA ARG A 316 -17.51 -2.78 -27.78
C ARG A 316 -18.14 -1.76 -26.85
N CYS A 317 -17.37 -0.76 -26.48
CA CYS A 317 -17.90 0.39 -25.75
C CYS A 317 -18.21 1.51 -26.72
N SER A 318 -19.44 2.04 -26.64
CA SER A 318 -19.77 3.32 -27.25
C SER A 318 -18.85 4.40 -26.67
N LYS A 319 -18.32 5.25 -27.56
CA LYS A 319 -17.61 6.46 -27.14
C LYS A 319 -18.58 7.50 -26.62
#